data_AF-A0AAV3YBY4-F1
#
_entry.id   AF-A0AAV3YBY4-F1
#
_cell.length_a   1.000
_cell.length_b   1.000
_cell.length_c   1.000
_cell.angle_alpha   90.00
_cell.angle_beta   90.00
_cell.angle_gamma   90.00
#
_symmetry.space_group_name_H-M   'P 1'
#
loop_
_entity.id
_entity.type
_entity.pdbx_description
1 polymer ?
#
loop_
_entity_poly.entity_id
_entity_poly.type
_entity_poly.pdbx_seq_one_letter_code
_entity_poly.pdbx_strand_id
1 'polypeptide(L)'
;MTLPITIFSIKRCDDGIITSKKGSVQPNKSPYSTLCDILTNTYPDEAADHGADADQEEMIHTFSKFSSHVYGKKNKAGYATYGYSAFLVYRGYEDNPVNTDNAWQEAEIFNFHYKYRDSFDTRLKADDTVGWQTVTEQMALSPSDMAAVKEAGKIRTNVL
;
A
#
# COMPACT_ATOMS: atom_id res chain seq x y z
N MET A 1 -2.11 -2.00 -26.29
CA MET A 1 -3.44 -1.80 -25.64
C MET A 1 -3.15 -1.57 -24.16
N THR A 2 -3.50 -0.40 -23.66
CA THR A 2 -2.98 0.22 -22.44
C THR A 2 -3.49 -0.49 -21.18
N LEU A 3 -2.59 -0.98 -20.34
CA LEU A 3 -2.91 -1.52 -19.02
C LEU A 3 -2.59 -0.44 -17.97
N PRO A 4 -3.54 0.00 -17.14
CA PRO A 4 -3.21 0.84 -16.00
C PRO A 4 -2.58 -0.04 -14.90
N ILE A 5 -1.30 0.19 -14.65
CA ILE A 5 -0.65 -0.09 -13.36
C ILE A 5 -0.52 1.32 -12.73
N THR A 6 -0.80 1.62 -11.47
CA THR A 6 -0.22 1.03 -10.25
C THR A 6 -0.78 1.74 -9.01
N ILE A 7 -0.69 1.11 -7.82
CA ILE A 7 -0.80 1.80 -6.53
C ILE A 7 0.57 2.07 -5.92
N PHE A 8 0.87 3.36 -5.78
CA PHE A 8 1.67 3.92 -4.71
C PHE A 8 0.94 5.17 -4.23
N SER A 9 0.63 5.26 -2.94
CA SER A 9 0.42 6.58 -2.35
C SER A 9 1.81 7.19 -2.24
N ILE A 10 2.12 8.07 -3.19
CA ILE A 10 3.39 8.76 -3.27
C ILE A 10 3.20 10.08 -2.55
N LYS A 11 3.99 10.32 -1.51
CA LYS A 11 4.16 11.69 -1.01
C LYS A 11 5.29 12.33 -1.83
N ARG A 12 5.02 13.49 -2.44
CA ARG A 12 6.09 14.37 -2.93
C ARG A 12 6.78 14.97 -1.71
N CYS A 13 8.04 14.60 -1.48
CA CYS A 13 8.88 15.26 -0.48
C CYS A 13 9.41 16.59 -1.03
N ASP A 14 9.82 17.51 -0.14
CA ASP A 14 10.28 18.86 -0.49
C ASP A 14 11.54 18.86 -1.40
N ASP A 15 12.25 17.72 -1.47
CA ASP A 15 13.40 17.45 -2.33
C ASP A 15 13.02 16.96 -3.74
N GLY A 16 11.73 16.78 -4.03
CA GLY A 16 11.23 16.23 -5.29
C GLY A 16 11.32 14.70 -5.39
N ILE A 17 11.72 14.01 -4.31
CA ILE A 17 11.76 12.55 -4.24
C ILE A 17 10.36 12.02 -3.96
N ILE A 18 10.04 10.95 -4.67
CA ILE A 18 8.78 10.22 -4.59
C ILE A 18 8.99 9.10 -3.57
N THR A 19 8.10 8.96 -2.58
CA THR A 19 8.22 7.93 -1.55
C THR A 19 6.90 7.21 -1.30
N SER A 20 6.96 5.90 -1.10
CA SER A 20 5.81 5.11 -0.65
C SER A 20 5.39 5.54 0.75
N LYS A 21 4.08 5.57 1.04
CA LYS A 21 3.59 5.67 2.41
C LYS A 21 4.05 4.45 3.21
N LYS A 22 4.76 4.71 4.31
CA LYS A 22 5.35 3.72 5.22
C LYS A 22 5.31 4.25 6.65
N GLY A 23 5.47 3.36 7.62
CA GLY A 23 5.48 3.70 9.04
C GLY A 23 6.15 2.60 9.86
N SER A 24 6.62 2.97 11.05
CA SER A 24 7.29 2.03 11.95
C SER A 24 6.26 1.28 12.80
N VAL A 25 6.37 -0.04 12.82
CA VAL A 25 5.55 -0.89 13.67
C VAL A 25 5.91 -0.64 15.14
N GLN A 26 4.92 -0.26 15.93
CA GLN A 26 5.09 -0.03 17.36
C GLN A 26 5.13 -1.37 18.11
N PRO A 27 5.83 -1.49 19.27
CA PRO A 27 6.00 -2.75 19.97
C PRO A 27 4.71 -3.49 20.33
N ASN A 28 3.60 -2.77 20.49
CA ASN A 28 2.29 -3.30 20.85
C ASN A 28 1.28 -3.23 19.70
N LYS A 29 1.74 -3.14 18.44
CA LYS A 29 0.86 -3.13 17.27
C LYS A 29 1.30 -4.16 16.26
N SER A 30 0.34 -4.75 15.57
CA SER A 30 0.64 -5.58 14.41
C SER A 30 1.12 -4.72 13.23
N PRO A 31 1.90 -5.29 12.29
CA PRO A 31 2.23 -4.62 11.03
C PRO A 31 0.97 -4.20 10.25
N TYR A 32 -0.09 -5.00 10.33
CA TYR A 32 -1.36 -4.74 9.65
C TYR A 32 -2.14 -3.58 10.27
N SER A 33 -2.14 -3.46 11.60
CA SER A 33 -2.68 -2.30 12.32
C SER A 33 -1.92 -1.03 11.94
N THR A 34 -0.59 -1.11 11.83
CA THR A 34 0.24 0.01 11.37
C THR A 34 -0.12 0.44 9.94
N LEU A 35 -0.34 -0.50 9.01
CA LEU A 35 -0.79 -0.18 7.64
C LEU A 35 -2.19 0.44 7.62
N CYS A 36 -3.09 -0.05 8.46
CA CYS A 36 -4.42 0.54 8.65
C CYS A 36 -4.33 1.97 9.21
N ASP A 37 -3.46 2.24 10.18
CA ASP A 37 -3.24 3.58 10.72
C ASP A 37 -2.68 4.55 9.67
N ILE A 38 -1.69 4.10 8.89
CA ILE A 38 -1.12 4.89 7.78
C ILE A 38 -2.23 5.30 6.82
N LEU A 39 -3.14 4.37 6.52
CA LEU A 39 -4.31 4.64 5.72
C LEU A 39 -5.25 5.62 6.42
N THR A 40 -5.74 5.35 7.63
CA THR A 40 -6.68 6.24 8.33
C THR A 40 -6.13 7.66 8.50
N ASN A 41 -4.83 7.81 8.77
CA ASN A 41 -4.17 9.12 8.87
C ASN A 41 -4.09 9.85 7.52
N THR A 42 -3.98 9.12 6.42
CA THR A 42 -3.97 9.70 5.06
C THR A 42 -5.39 9.90 4.51
N TYR A 43 -6.35 9.11 4.99
CA TYR A 43 -7.74 9.03 4.52
C TYR A 43 -8.66 8.95 5.73
N PRO A 44 -8.89 10.06 6.44
CA PRO A 44 -9.72 10.05 7.64
C PRO A 44 -11.13 9.58 7.29
N ASP A 45 -11.44 8.36 7.71
CA ASP A 45 -12.77 7.79 7.74
C ASP A 45 -13.18 7.76 9.21
N GLU A 46 -14.17 8.59 9.59
CA GLU A 46 -14.57 8.81 10.99
C GLU A 46 -15.00 7.51 11.72
N ALA A 47 -15.21 6.41 10.99
CA ALA A 47 -15.62 5.11 11.52
C ALA A 47 -14.50 4.05 11.56
N ALA A 48 -13.26 4.39 11.23
CA ALA A 48 -12.15 3.43 11.12
C ALA A 48 -11.26 3.42 12.38
N ASP A 49 -11.76 2.84 13.48
CA ASP A 49 -10.91 2.43 14.60
C ASP A 49 -10.36 1.02 14.31
N HIS A 50 -9.07 0.96 13.99
CA HIS A 50 -8.35 -0.29 13.82
C HIS A 50 -7.59 -0.54 15.11
N GLY A 51 -8.08 -1.47 15.92
CA GLY A 51 -7.42 -1.88 17.16
C GLY A 51 -5.96 -2.29 16.93
N ALA A 52 -5.21 -2.38 18.03
CA ALA A 52 -3.78 -2.69 18.00
C ALA A 52 -3.42 -4.04 17.32
N ASP A 53 -4.37 -4.96 17.30
CA ASP A 53 -4.17 -6.36 16.92
C ASP A 53 -4.80 -6.74 15.57
N ALA A 54 -5.03 -5.77 14.69
CA ALA A 54 -5.61 -6.05 13.37
C ALA A 54 -4.82 -7.15 12.65
N ASP A 55 -5.53 -8.09 12.02
CA ASP A 55 -4.90 -9.16 11.23
C ASP A 55 -4.80 -8.77 9.74
N GLN A 56 -4.20 -9.67 8.95
CA GLN A 56 -4.04 -9.45 7.51
C GLN A 56 -5.38 -9.31 6.78
N GLU A 57 -6.40 -10.08 7.16
CA GLU A 57 -7.71 -10.05 6.51
C GLU A 57 -8.45 -8.75 6.81
N GLU A 58 -8.33 -8.24 8.04
CA GLU A 58 -8.87 -6.96 8.44
C GLU A 58 -8.23 -5.82 7.68
N MET A 59 -6.89 -5.82 7.55
CA MET A 59 -6.19 -4.85 6.72
C MET A 59 -6.63 -4.93 5.26
N ILE A 60 -6.71 -6.13 4.67
CA ILE A 60 -7.17 -6.31 3.29
C ILE A 60 -8.60 -5.77 3.12
N HIS A 61 -9.47 -6.02 4.09
CA HIS A 61 -10.83 -5.49 4.09
C HIS A 61 -10.86 -3.97 4.19
N THR A 62 -10.03 -3.36 5.05
CA THR A 62 -9.92 -1.91 5.17
C THR A 62 -9.57 -1.25 3.85
N PHE A 63 -8.52 -1.74 3.17
CA PHE A 63 -8.14 -1.24 1.85
C PHE A 63 -9.19 -1.58 0.78
N SER A 64 -10.00 -2.64 0.94
CA SER A 64 -11.06 -2.96 -0.02
C SER A 64 -12.16 -1.88 -0.10
N LYS A 65 -12.35 -1.07 0.96
CA LYS A 65 -13.38 -0.04 1.02
C LYS A 65 -13.25 1.02 -0.08
N PHE A 66 -12.06 1.20 -0.64
CA PHE A 66 -11.87 2.12 -1.77
C PHE A 66 -12.39 1.56 -3.09
N SER A 67 -12.52 0.24 -3.23
CA SER A 67 -12.93 -0.42 -4.48
C SER A 67 -14.44 -0.45 -4.72
N SER A 68 -15.24 -0.36 -3.66
CA SER A 68 -16.70 -0.54 -3.74
C SER A 68 -17.40 0.15 -2.59
N HIS A 69 -18.56 0.74 -2.88
CA HIS A 69 -19.50 1.26 -1.87
C HIS A 69 -20.28 0.14 -1.16
N VAL A 70 -20.13 -1.12 -1.58
CA VAL A 70 -20.76 -2.26 -0.93
C VAL A 70 -19.88 -2.70 0.24
N TYR A 71 -20.22 -2.19 1.42
CA TYR A 71 -19.52 -2.45 2.67
C TYR A 71 -19.83 -3.87 3.18
N GLY A 72 -18.80 -4.71 3.27
CA GLY A 72 -18.89 -6.05 3.86
C GLY A 72 -17.62 -6.87 3.65
N LYS A 73 -17.24 -7.66 4.66
CA LYS A 73 -16.13 -8.62 4.55
C LYS A 73 -16.44 -9.62 3.44
N LYS A 74 -15.53 -9.76 2.47
CA LYS A 74 -15.63 -10.70 1.36
C LYS A 74 -14.46 -11.67 1.40
N ASN A 75 -14.66 -12.85 0.81
CA ASN A 75 -13.55 -13.75 0.52
C ASN A 75 -12.71 -13.22 -0.67
N LYS A 76 -11.55 -13.85 -0.91
CA LYS A 76 -10.63 -13.49 -2.00
C LYS A 76 -11.32 -13.43 -3.38
N ALA A 77 -12.22 -14.37 -3.68
CA ALA A 77 -12.95 -14.39 -4.94
C ALA A 77 -13.90 -13.19 -5.07
N GLY A 78 -14.60 -12.84 -3.98
CA GLY A 78 -15.49 -11.69 -3.93
C GLY A 78 -14.77 -10.36 -4.12
N TYR A 79 -13.54 -10.21 -3.62
CA TYR A 79 -12.70 -9.05 -3.91
C TYR A 79 -12.31 -8.97 -5.40
N ALA A 80 -11.90 -10.11 -5.98
CA ALA A 80 -11.52 -10.18 -7.38
C ALA A 80 -12.68 -9.81 -8.34
N THR A 81 -13.93 -10.15 -7.99
CA THR A 81 -15.12 -9.79 -8.79
C THR A 81 -15.24 -8.28 -9.01
N TYR A 82 -14.90 -7.46 -8.00
CA TYR A 82 -14.93 -5.99 -8.12
C TYR A 82 -13.55 -5.41 -8.48
N GLY A 83 -12.62 -6.26 -8.94
CA GLY A 83 -11.31 -5.81 -9.40
C GLY A 83 -10.36 -5.39 -8.29
N TYR A 84 -10.64 -5.77 -7.03
CA TYR A 84 -9.73 -5.53 -5.92
C TYR A 84 -8.88 -6.76 -5.64
N SER A 85 -7.60 -6.55 -5.34
CA SER A 85 -6.70 -7.60 -4.87
C SER A 85 -5.59 -7.02 -4.02
N ALA A 86 -5.11 -7.82 -3.08
CA ALA A 86 -4.00 -7.49 -2.20
C ALA A 86 -3.01 -8.65 -2.17
N PHE A 87 -1.72 -8.35 -2.12
CA PHE A 87 -0.67 -9.37 -1.97
C PHE A 87 0.56 -8.81 -1.26
N LEU A 88 1.23 -9.69 -0.53
CA LEU A 88 2.54 -9.42 0.05
C LEU A 88 3.58 -9.46 -1.07
N VAL A 89 4.26 -8.34 -1.31
CA VAL A 89 5.33 -8.18 -2.30
C VAL A 89 6.64 -8.67 -1.72
N TYR A 90 6.91 -8.30 -0.46
CA TYR A 90 8.18 -8.53 0.20
C TYR A 90 8.00 -8.61 1.71
N ARG A 91 8.75 -9.50 2.35
CA ARG A 91 8.91 -9.58 3.80
C ARG A 91 10.33 -10.00 4.15
N GLY A 92 11.04 -9.19 4.92
CA GLY A 92 12.38 -9.55 5.41
C GLY A 92 13.31 -8.35 5.60
N TYR A 93 14.62 -8.65 5.64
CA TYR A 93 15.72 -7.70 5.88
C TYR A 93 15.82 -6.57 4.86
N GLU A 94 15.80 -5.33 5.34
CA GLU A 94 16.11 -4.15 4.53
C GLU A 94 17.57 -3.75 4.72
N ASP A 95 18.30 -3.62 3.60
CA ASP A 95 19.68 -3.14 3.62
C ASP A 95 19.71 -1.64 3.94
N ASN A 96 19.86 -1.33 5.22
CA ASN A 96 19.82 0.04 5.73
C ASN A 96 21.15 0.41 6.40
N PRO A 97 21.72 1.59 6.13
CA PRO A 97 22.95 2.07 6.77
C PRO A 97 22.94 2.07 8.31
N VAL A 98 21.78 2.05 8.94
CA VAL A 98 21.64 1.99 10.41
C VAL A 98 21.76 0.58 10.99
N ASN A 99 21.82 -0.45 10.13
CA ASN A 99 21.97 -1.83 10.58
C ASN A 99 23.34 -2.05 11.23
N THR A 100 23.36 -2.88 12.26
CA THR A 100 24.53 -3.27 13.04
C THR A 100 24.52 -4.78 13.26
N ASP A 101 25.60 -5.33 13.81
CA ASP A 101 25.72 -6.76 14.12
C ASP A 101 24.57 -7.31 15.00
N ASN A 102 23.92 -6.45 15.80
CA ASN A 102 22.89 -6.86 16.76
C ASN A 102 21.50 -6.24 16.50
N ALA A 103 21.35 -5.41 15.47
CA ALA A 103 20.08 -4.76 15.17
C ALA A 103 19.98 -4.43 13.67
N TRP A 104 18.90 -4.83 13.03
CA TRP A 104 18.63 -4.55 11.62
C TRP A 104 17.17 -4.14 11.42
N GLN A 105 16.91 -3.53 10.27
CA GLN A 105 15.56 -3.22 9.83
C GLN A 105 14.97 -4.36 9.01
N GLU A 106 13.68 -4.62 9.23
CA GLU A 106 12.88 -5.50 8.39
C GLU A 106 11.68 -4.72 7.88
N ALA A 107 11.21 -5.10 6.69
CA ALA A 107 10.06 -4.49 6.05
C ALA A 107 9.06 -5.56 5.60
N GLU A 108 7.77 -5.24 5.73
CA GLU A 108 6.69 -5.91 5.03
C GLU A 108 6.07 -4.93 4.03
N ILE A 109 6.08 -5.31 2.76
CA ILE A 109 5.56 -4.48 1.67
C ILE A 109 4.36 -5.17 1.05
N PHE A 110 3.22 -4.49 1.11
CA PHE A 110 1.98 -4.94 0.47
C PHE A 110 1.69 -4.13 -0.77
N ASN A 111 1.19 -4.82 -1.80
CA ASN A 111 0.55 -4.17 -2.93
C ASN A 111 -0.95 -4.40 -2.84
N PHE A 112 -1.68 -3.29 -2.84
CA PHE A 112 -3.11 -3.25 -3.11
C PHE A 112 -3.29 -2.91 -4.59
N HIS A 113 -4.34 -3.40 -5.22
CA HIS A 113 -4.61 -3.12 -6.62
C HIS A 113 -6.10 -3.00 -6.87
N TYR A 114 -6.51 -1.93 -7.56
CA TYR A 114 -7.87 -1.66 -8.00
C TYR A 114 -7.89 -1.62 -9.54
N LYS A 115 -8.53 -2.61 -10.16
CA LYS A 115 -8.58 -2.77 -11.62
C LYS A 115 -9.57 -1.84 -12.32
N TYR A 116 -10.72 -1.58 -11.67
CA TYR A 116 -11.84 -0.88 -12.31
C TYR A 116 -11.91 0.59 -11.91
N ARG A 117 -12.52 0.86 -10.75
CA ARG A 117 -12.62 2.19 -10.16
C ARG A 117 -12.31 2.07 -8.69
N ASP A 118 -11.66 3.10 -8.18
CA ASP A 118 -11.48 3.32 -6.75
C ASP A 118 -12.04 4.70 -6.37
N SER A 119 -12.03 4.99 -5.07
CA SER A 119 -12.48 6.27 -4.50
C SER A 119 -11.35 7.01 -3.78
N PHE A 120 -10.08 6.75 -4.15
CA PHE A 120 -8.94 7.45 -3.56
C PHE A 120 -9.00 8.94 -3.89
N ASP A 121 -9.15 9.33 -5.16
CA ASP A 121 -9.14 10.75 -5.55
C ASP A 121 -10.23 11.59 -4.87
N THR A 122 -11.39 11.00 -4.58
CA THR A 122 -12.46 11.70 -3.86
C THR A 122 -12.18 11.84 -2.38
N ARG A 123 -11.39 10.93 -1.79
CA ARG A 123 -10.98 10.93 -0.38
C ARG A 123 -9.62 11.62 -0.15
N LEU A 124 -8.81 11.84 -1.20
CA LEU A 124 -7.45 12.39 -1.17
C LEU A 124 -7.37 13.92 -1.12
N LYS A 125 -8.44 14.64 -1.45
CA LYS A 125 -8.41 16.11 -1.66
C LYS A 125 -7.96 16.94 -0.44
N ALA A 126 -7.67 16.31 0.70
CA ALA A 126 -7.11 16.95 1.89
C ALA A 126 -5.58 17.10 1.86
N ASP A 127 -4.85 16.38 0.98
CA ASP A 127 -3.38 16.42 0.89
C ASP A 127 -2.91 16.55 -0.57
N ASP A 128 -2.63 17.78 -1.01
CA ASP A 128 -2.14 18.10 -2.37
C ASP A 128 -0.76 17.47 -2.69
N THR A 129 -0.07 16.90 -1.70
CA THR A 129 1.23 16.23 -1.88
C THR A 129 1.10 14.74 -2.22
N VAL A 130 -0.13 14.21 -2.22
CA VAL A 130 -0.43 12.80 -2.45
C VAL A 130 -1.37 12.63 -3.63
N GLY A 131 -0.96 11.78 -4.58
CA GLY A 131 -1.80 11.47 -5.73
C GLY A 131 -1.36 10.22 -6.46
N TRP A 132 -2.21 9.79 -7.40
CA TRP A 132 -1.87 8.72 -8.32
C TRP A 132 -0.75 9.15 -9.27
N GLN A 133 0.23 8.28 -9.45
CA GLN A 133 1.28 8.46 -10.43
C GLN A 133 1.44 7.21 -11.29
N THR A 134 1.62 7.43 -12.59
CA THR A 134 1.98 6.36 -13.53
C THR A 134 3.35 5.81 -13.17
N VAL A 135 3.44 4.49 -13.04
CA VAL A 135 4.74 3.84 -12.81
C VAL A 135 5.56 3.79 -14.08
N THR A 136 6.80 4.26 -13.95
CA THR A 136 7.81 4.22 -15.01
C THR A 136 9.14 3.76 -14.43
N GLU A 137 10.00 3.17 -15.26
CA GLU A 137 11.34 2.74 -14.82
C GLU A 137 12.23 3.92 -14.38
N GLN A 138 11.89 5.14 -14.80
CA GLN A 138 12.63 6.38 -14.53
C GLN A 138 12.11 7.15 -13.30
N MET A 139 11.21 6.56 -12.49
CA MET A 139 10.74 7.23 -11.27
C MET A 139 11.88 7.37 -10.26
N ALA A 140 11.98 8.55 -9.65
CA ALA A 140 12.92 8.84 -8.57
C ALA A 140 12.43 8.25 -7.24
N LEU A 141 12.50 6.92 -7.13
CA LEU A 141 12.19 6.14 -5.93
C LEU A 141 13.47 5.66 -5.24
N SER A 142 13.37 5.34 -3.95
CA SER A 142 14.44 4.63 -3.26
C SER A 142 14.67 3.24 -3.91
N PRO A 143 15.88 2.64 -3.80
CA PRO A 143 16.13 1.31 -4.35
C PRO A 143 15.16 0.23 -3.85
N SER A 144 14.80 0.27 -2.56
CA SER A 144 13.84 -0.64 -1.92
C SER A 144 12.43 -0.47 -2.50
N ASP A 145 11.96 0.79 -2.61
CA ASP A 145 10.66 1.10 -3.22
C ASP A 145 10.62 0.66 -4.69
N MET A 146 11.67 0.97 -5.47
CA MET A 146 11.76 0.58 -6.88
C MET A 146 11.78 -0.94 -7.08
N ALA A 147 12.46 -1.69 -6.21
CA ALA A 147 12.45 -3.15 -6.25
C ALA A 147 11.04 -3.70 -6.01
N ALA A 148 10.33 -3.17 -5.00
CA ALA A 148 8.95 -3.56 -4.72
C ALA A 148 7.99 -3.22 -5.88
N VAL A 149 8.15 -2.06 -6.53
CA VAL A 149 7.39 -1.68 -7.72
C VAL A 149 7.56 -2.71 -8.84
N LYS A 150 8.82 -3.06 -9.15
CA LYS A 150 9.14 -4.02 -10.21
C LYS A 150 8.54 -5.38 -9.90
N GLU A 151 8.59 -5.81 -8.65
CA GLU A 151 8.06 -7.11 -8.25
C GLU A 151 6.54 -7.17 -8.28
N ALA A 152 5.87 -6.11 -7.83
CA ALA A 152 4.43 -5.95 -8.01
C ALA A 152 4.04 -5.95 -9.51
N GLY A 153 4.87 -5.38 -10.38
CA GLY A 153 4.71 -5.40 -11.83
C GLY A 153 4.76 -6.81 -12.43
N LYS A 154 5.75 -7.63 -12.04
CA LYS A 154 5.89 -9.02 -12.54
C LYS A 154 4.66 -9.87 -12.27
N ILE A 155 4.08 -9.72 -11.08
CA ILE A 155 2.88 -10.45 -10.67
C ILE A 155 1.67 -10.15 -11.58
N ARG A 156 1.67 -8.99 -12.25
CA ARG A 156 0.59 -8.56 -13.14
C ARG A 156 0.84 -8.87 -14.61
N THR A 157 2.10 -8.98 -15.03
CA THR A 157 2.46 -9.36 -16.41
C THR A 157 2.44 -10.87 -16.65
N ASN A 158 2.53 -11.70 -15.62
CA ASN A 158 2.52 -13.17 -15.73
C ASN A 158 1.12 -13.79 -15.84
N VAL A 159 0.11 -13.01 -16.21
CA VAL A 159 -1.24 -13.48 -16.53
C VAL A 159 -1.48 -13.34 -18.03
N LEU A 160 -0.79 -14.18 -18.81
CA LEU A 160 -1.06 -14.42 -20.23
C LEU A 160 -1.01 -15.92 -20.50
#